data_AF-A0A1Y3CPJ3-F1
#
_entry.id   AF-A0A1Y3CPJ3-F1
#
_cell.length_a   1.000
_cell.length_b   1.000
_cell.length_c   1.000
_cell.angle_alpha   90.00
_cell.angle_beta   90.00
_cell.angle_gamma   90.00
#
_symmetry.space_group_name_H-M   'P 1'
#
loop_
_entity.id
_entity.type
_entity.pdbx_description
1 polymer ?
#
loop_
_entity_poly.entity_id
_entity_poly.type
_entity_poly.pdbx_seq_one_letter_code
_entity_poly.pdbx_strand_id
1 'polypeptide(L)'
;MLKILLWLCLFIVFIGLWKVLFKIHIHQHFQQYRNKQQEYSNKPAATSMGEITLVTETCTEDVEEYEQQLFDDICQIFFEQKPTEREMAKAITLQENALRKMPAKTKTLIRKLDLSEWSIYWTFYDQSLEYYVGRYGVFYTHVDRFGYEHKLELKEKQKA
;
A
#
# COMPACT_ATOMS: atom_id res chain seq x y z
N MET A 1 -40.91 19.67 20.38
CA MET A 1 -40.45 19.74 18.98
C MET A 1 -39.13 20.51 18.83
N LEU A 2 -38.96 21.70 19.45
CA LEU A 2 -37.71 22.49 19.37
C LEU A 2 -36.44 21.76 19.86
N LYS A 3 -36.56 20.95 20.93
CA LYS A 3 -35.45 20.17 21.51
C LYS A 3 -34.90 19.09 20.55
N ILE A 4 -35.77 18.51 19.71
CA ILE A 4 -35.40 17.47 18.75
C ILE A 4 -34.66 18.11 17.56
N LEU A 5 -35.10 19.28 17.13
CA LEU A 5 -34.44 20.06 16.08
C LEU A 5 -33.01 20.48 16.50
N LEU A 6 -32.84 20.90 17.76
CA LEU A 6 -31.52 21.24 18.31
C LEU A 6 -30.56 20.04 18.33
N TRP A 7 -31.04 18.86 18.72
CA TRP A 7 -30.23 17.64 18.71
C TRP A 7 -29.79 17.24 17.29
N LEU A 8 -30.68 17.38 16.31
CA LEU A 8 -30.36 17.08 14.91
C LEU A 8 -29.29 18.03 14.35
N CYS A 9 -29.37 19.32 14.66
CA CYS A 9 -28.36 20.30 14.27
C CYS A 9 -26.98 20.00 14.87
N LEU A 10 -26.91 19.62 16.15
CA LEU A 10 -25.64 19.26 16.79
C LEU A 10 -25.02 18.01 16.16
N PHE A 11 -25.84 17.02 15.80
CA PHE A 11 -25.37 15.78 15.21
C PHE A 11 -24.72 15.99 13.83
N ILE A 12 -25.30 16.86 12.99
CA ILE A 12 -24.75 17.20 11.67
C ILE A 12 -23.39 17.90 11.80
N VAL A 13 -23.27 18.83 12.75
CA VAL A 13 -22.00 19.54 13.01
C VAL A 13 -20.93 18.57 13.53
N PHE A 14 -21.31 17.63 14.40
CA PHE A 14 -20.39 16.63 14.95
C PHE A 14 -19.85 15.67 13.88
N ILE A 15 -20.71 15.20 12.97
CA ILE A 15 -20.30 14.36 11.83
C ILE A 15 -19.31 15.10 10.92
N GLY A 16 -19.58 16.37 10.63
CA GLY A 16 -18.68 17.22 9.83
C GLY A 16 -17.30 17.38 10.48
N LEU A 17 -17.29 17.70 11.78
CA LEU A 17 -16.04 17.86 12.55
C LEU A 17 -15.25 16.55 12.64
N TRP A 18 -15.91 15.41 12.87
CA TRP A 18 -15.26 14.10 12.94
C TRP A 18 -14.54 13.75 11.64
N LYS A 19 -15.17 13.99 10.48
CA LYS A 19 -14.52 13.72 9.18
C LYS A 19 -13.33 14.63 8.89
N VAL A 20 -13.40 15.89 9.32
CA VAL A 20 -12.29 16.84 9.13
C VAL A 20 -11.12 16.50 10.05
N LEU A 21 -11.38 16.17 11.31
CA LEU A 21 -10.34 15.77 12.27
C LEU A 21 -9.68 14.44 11.89
N PHE A 22 -10.45 13.45 11.42
CA PHE A 22 -9.88 12.18 10.96
C PHE A 22 -8.95 12.38 9.75
N LYS A 23 -9.34 13.26 8.81
CA LYS A 23 -8.52 13.60 7.64
C LYS A 23 -7.27 14.40 8.00
N ILE A 24 -7.36 15.30 8.98
CA ILE A 24 -6.22 16.09 9.49
C ILE A 24 -5.26 15.24 10.31
N HIS A 25 -5.75 14.32 11.15
CA HIS A 25 -4.90 13.40 11.91
C HIS A 25 -4.03 12.53 10.97
N ILE A 26 -4.65 12.02 9.90
CA ILE A 26 -3.93 11.28 8.84
C ILE A 26 -2.94 12.19 8.08
N HIS A 27 -3.34 13.43 7.76
CA HIS A 27 -2.49 14.35 6.97
C HIS A 27 -1.36 15.02 7.77
N GLN A 28 -1.53 15.24 9.09
CA GLN A 28 -0.52 15.88 9.95
C GLN A 28 0.66 14.97 10.25
N HIS A 29 0.46 13.65 10.36
CA HIS A 29 1.56 12.69 10.39
C HIS A 29 2.39 12.84 9.10
N PHE A 30 1.76 12.84 7.93
CA PHE A 30 2.45 12.99 6.62
C PHE A 30 3.36 14.23 6.49
N GLN A 31 3.02 15.37 7.09
CA GLN A 31 3.83 16.60 6.95
C GLN A 31 5.07 16.63 7.85
N GLN A 32 5.06 15.96 9.01
CA GLN A 32 6.24 15.89 9.88
C GLN A 32 7.34 14.99 9.27
N TYR A 33 7.00 14.00 8.46
CA TYR A 33 7.96 13.08 7.84
C TYR A 33 8.69 13.64 6.61
N ARG A 34 8.09 14.59 5.86
CA ARG A 34 8.81 15.30 4.78
C ARG A 34 9.98 16.13 5.30
N ASN A 35 9.85 16.71 6.50
CA ASN A 35 10.91 17.54 7.09
C ASN A 35 12.08 16.68 7.62
N LYS A 36 11.81 15.46 8.13
CA LYS A 36 12.84 14.53 8.61
C LYS A 36 13.64 13.88 7.47
N GLN A 37 13.03 13.68 6.30
CA GLN A 37 13.69 13.16 5.11
C GLN A 37 14.81 14.09 4.60
N GLN A 38 14.66 15.41 4.79
CA GLN A 38 15.67 16.41 4.42
C GLN A 38 16.83 16.49 5.43
N GLU A 39 16.63 16.01 6.65
CA GLU A 39 17.67 15.92 7.68
C GLU A 39 18.53 14.65 7.52
N TYR A 40 17.92 13.51 7.14
CA TYR A 40 18.63 12.24 6.93
C TYR A 40 19.43 12.17 5.62
N SER A 41 19.04 12.92 4.57
CA SER A 41 19.78 12.96 3.30
C SER A 41 21.16 13.65 3.41
N ASN A 42 21.48 14.29 4.53
CA ASN A 42 22.73 15.03 4.75
C ASN A 42 23.80 14.26 5.54
N LYS A 43 23.58 12.99 5.90
CA LYS A 43 24.61 12.19 6.59
C LYS A 43 25.28 11.20 5.63
N PRO A 44 26.62 11.25 5.47
CA PRO A 44 27.33 10.28 4.64
C PRO A 44 27.35 8.91 5.32
N ALA A 45 27.01 7.88 4.57
CA ALA A 45 27.06 6.49 4.99
C ALA A 45 28.52 6.02 5.10
N ALA A 46 28.92 5.52 6.26
CA ALA A 46 30.20 4.85 6.46
C ALA A 46 29.99 3.33 6.46
N THR A 47 30.63 2.68 5.48
CA THR A 47 30.83 1.23 5.39
C THR A 47 31.76 0.76 6.51
N SER A 48 31.39 -0.29 7.26
CA SER A 48 32.35 -1.28 7.75
C SER A 48 31.66 -2.57 8.15
N MET A 49 32.20 -3.68 7.65
CA MET A 49 31.93 -5.05 8.12
C MET A 49 32.40 -5.23 9.56
N GLY A 50 31.73 -6.13 10.30
CA GLY A 50 32.31 -6.80 11.46
C GLY A 50 31.39 -6.91 12.68
N GLU A 51 30.98 -8.14 12.96
CA GLU A 51 30.69 -8.71 14.28
C GLU A 51 29.34 -8.40 14.97
N ILE A 52 28.62 -9.49 15.23
CA ILE A 52 27.31 -9.54 15.86
C ILE A 52 27.46 -9.19 17.35
N THR A 53 26.96 -8.02 17.75
CA THR A 53 26.64 -7.71 19.16
C THR A 53 25.15 -7.45 19.25
N LEU A 54 24.49 -8.21 20.12
CA LEU A 54 23.06 -8.16 20.42
C LEU A 54 22.78 -6.84 21.17
N VAL A 55 22.46 -5.79 20.41
CA VAL A 55 21.86 -4.55 20.92
C VAL A 55 20.41 -4.53 20.45
N THR A 56 19.55 -5.25 21.18
CA THR A 56 18.10 -5.09 21.05
C THR A 56 17.70 -3.88 21.89
N GLU A 57 17.98 -2.70 21.37
CA GLU A 57 17.41 -1.46 21.87
C GLU A 57 16.82 -0.70 20.69
N THR A 58 15.49 -0.71 20.59
CA THR A 58 14.62 0.26 19.88
C THR A 58 14.74 0.43 18.36
N CYS A 59 15.74 -0.15 17.69
CA CYS A 59 15.94 0.04 16.24
C CYS A 59 15.07 -0.89 15.36
N THR A 60 14.48 -1.95 15.93
CA THR A 60 13.76 -2.97 15.12
C THR A 60 12.33 -2.56 14.76
N GLU A 61 11.59 -1.94 15.68
CA GLU A 61 10.20 -1.50 15.41
C GLU A 61 10.15 -0.41 14.33
N ASP A 62 11.03 0.59 14.41
CA ASP A 62 11.07 1.70 13.44
C ASP A 62 11.42 1.21 12.01
N VAL A 63 12.33 0.24 11.89
CA VAL A 63 12.70 -0.36 10.60
C VAL A 63 11.51 -1.14 10.02
N GLU A 64 10.76 -1.84 10.87
CA GLU A 64 9.57 -2.59 10.45
C GLU A 64 8.43 -1.68 10.00
N GLU A 65 8.13 -0.59 10.73
CA GLU A 65 7.12 0.39 10.32
C GLU A 65 7.50 1.06 8.99
N TYR A 66 8.77 1.39 8.81
CA TYR A 66 9.29 1.94 7.55
C TYR A 66 9.15 0.95 6.38
N GLU A 67 9.49 -0.33 6.58
CA GLU A 67 9.34 -1.33 5.50
C GLU A 67 7.86 -1.56 5.15
N GLN A 68 6.97 -1.54 6.14
CA GLN A 68 5.52 -1.62 5.88
C GLN A 68 5.03 -0.38 5.09
N GLN A 69 5.51 0.83 5.42
CA GLN A 69 5.24 2.03 4.61
C GLN A 69 5.75 1.89 3.18
N LEU A 70 6.97 1.40 3.01
CA LEU A 70 7.55 1.20 1.68
C LEU A 70 6.69 0.24 0.86
N PHE A 71 6.17 -0.83 1.44
CA PHE A 71 5.26 -1.74 0.73
C PHE A 71 4.00 -1.02 0.24
N ASP A 72 3.35 -0.23 1.10
CA ASP A 72 2.14 0.55 0.73
C ASP A 72 2.44 1.55 -0.40
N ASP A 73 3.55 2.28 -0.31
CA ASP A 73 3.95 3.29 -1.30
C ASP A 73 4.17 2.64 -2.69
N ILE A 74 4.81 1.47 -2.73
CA ILE A 74 5.00 0.70 -3.96
C ILE A 74 3.66 0.25 -4.53
N CYS A 75 2.73 -0.21 -3.67
CA CYS A 75 1.40 -0.62 -4.08
C CYS A 75 0.61 0.57 -4.67
N GLN A 76 0.69 1.74 -4.06
CA GLN A 76 0.08 2.95 -4.59
C GLN A 76 0.67 3.31 -5.97
N ILE A 77 1.99 3.30 -6.12
CA ILE A 77 2.65 3.53 -7.42
C ILE A 77 2.18 2.52 -8.47
N PHE A 78 2.02 1.25 -8.09
CA PHE A 78 1.52 0.20 -8.97
C PHE A 78 0.07 0.48 -9.43
N PHE A 79 -0.79 0.93 -8.51
CA PHE A 79 -2.15 1.37 -8.79
C PHE A 79 -2.21 2.60 -9.70
N GLU A 80 -1.30 3.55 -9.53
CA GLU A 80 -1.22 4.76 -10.35
C GLU A 80 -0.75 4.45 -11.78
N GLN A 81 0.19 3.50 -11.94
CA GLN A 81 0.67 3.04 -13.24
C GLN A 81 -0.39 2.30 -14.05
N LYS A 82 -1.37 1.66 -13.38
CA LYS A 82 -2.48 0.91 -14.00
C LYS A 82 -2.01 -0.05 -15.10
N PRO A 83 -1.03 -0.93 -14.85
CA PRO A 83 -0.52 -1.85 -15.87
C PRO A 83 -1.64 -2.74 -16.39
N THR A 84 -1.93 -2.73 -17.69
CA THR A 84 -3.05 -3.49 -18.29
C THR A 84 -2.64 -4.82 -18.92
N GLU A 85 -1.50 -5.38 -18.49
CA GLU A 85 -0.94 -6.57 -19.15
C GLU A 85 -1.72 -7.83 -18.84
N ARG A 86 -2.14 -8.50 -19.91
CA ARG A 86 -3.00 -9.70 -19.83
C ARG A 86 -2.32 -10.97 -20.29
N GLU A 87 -1.23 -10.82 -21.02
CA GLU A 87 -0.44 -11.95 -21.50
C GLU A 87 0.35 -12.55 -20.34
N MET A 88 0.09 -13.83 -20.05
CA MET A 88 0.81 -14.58 -19.01
C MET A 88 2.34 -14.57 -19.22
N ALA A 89 2.80 -14.49 -20.47
CA ALA A 89 4.23 -14.39 -20.80
C ALA A 89 4.90 -13.16 -20.17
N LYS A 90 4.15 -12.08 -19.90
CA LYS A 90 4.65 -10.86 -19.27
C LYS A 90 4.51 -10.87 -17.75
N ALA A 91 3.91 -11.91 -17.16
CA ALA A 91 3.67 -11.99 -15.72
C ALA A 91 4.98 -11.93 -14.92
N ILE A 92 6.03 -12.63 -15.36
CA ILE A 92 7.35 -12.62 -14.70
C ILE A 92 7.95 -11.21 -14.72
N THR A 93 7.92 -10.55 -15.88
CA THR A 93 8.46 -9.18 -16.00
C THR A 93 7.68 -8.20 -15.13
N LEU A 94 6.35 -8.31 -15.07
CA LEU A 94 5.52 -7.48 -14.20
C LEU A 94 5.81 -7.76 -12.71
N GLN A 95 5.98 -9.03 -12.36
CA GLN A 95 6.34 -9.50 -11.02
C GLN A 95 7.65 -8.86 -10.54
N GLU A 96 8.72 -9.01 -11.32
CA GLU A 96 10.06 -8.51 -10.98
C GLU A 96 10.13 -6.98 -10.93
N ASN A 97 9.41 -6.30 -11.82
CA ASN A 97 9.37 -4.84 -11.86
C ASN A 97 8.81 -4.22 -10.58
N ALA A 98 7.82 -4.85 -9.96
CA ALA A 98 7.30 -4.44 -8.65
C ALA A 98 8.21 -4.94 -7.52
N LEU A 99 8.57 -6.23 -7.54
CA LEU A 99 9.34 -6.88 -6.48
C LEU A 99 10.67 -6.18 -6.19
N ARG A 100 11.41 -5.74 -7.24
CA ARG A 100 12.71 -5.07 -7.06
C ARG A 100 12.65 -3.76 -6.26
N LYS A 101 11.46 -3.20 -6.10
CA LYS A 101 11.21 -1.94 -5.39
C LYS A 101 10.56 -2.16 -4.02
N MET A 102 10.06 -3.37 -3.76
CA MET A 102 9.42 -3.75 -2.50
C MET A 102 10.45 -4.04 -1.40
N PRO A 103 10.05 -4.08 -0.13
CA PRO A 103 10.92 -4.49 0.97
C PRO A 103 11.57 -5.87 0.74
N ALA A 104 12.77 -6.06 1.27
CA ALA A 104 13.59 -7.24 0.98
C ALA A 104 12.94 -8.57 1.39
N LYS A 105 12.10 -8.58 2.44
CA LYS A 105 11.40 -9.80 2.91
C LYS A 105 10.09 -10.07 2.17
N THR A 106 9.75 -9.27 1.16
CA THR A 106 8.52 -9.45 0.38
C THR A 106 8.55 -10.80 -0.34
N LYS A 107 7.48 -11.57 -0.19
CA LYS A 107 7.29 -12.82 -0.91
C LYS A 107 6.38 -12.58 -2.09
N THR A 108 6.55 -13.36 -3.15
CA THR A 108 5.71 -13.25 -4.33
C THR A 108 5.43 -14.60 -4.97
N LEU A 109 4.28 -14.73 -5.61
CA LEU A 109 3.82 -15.94 -6.27
C LEU A 109 3.00 -15.58 -7.51
N ILE A 110 3.36 -16.16 -8.65
CA ILE A 110 2.48 -16.18 -9.82
C ILE A 110 1.59 -17.42 -9.71
N ARG A 111 0.27 -17.23 -9.78
CA ARG A 111 -0.73 -18.30 -9.78
C ARG A 111 -1.38 -18.40 -11.14
N LYS A 112 -1.36 -19.60 -11.71
CA LYS A 112 -2.22 -19.96 -12.84
C LYS A 112 -3.54 -20.49 -12.29
N LEU A 113 -4.64 -19.91 -12.74
CA LEU A 113 -5.99 -20.25 -12.32
C LEU A 113 -6.72 -20.97 -13.46
N ASP A 114 -7.96 -21.34 -13.22
CA ASP A 114 -8.82 -21.95 -14.24
C ASP A 114 -9.11 -20.97 -15.38
N LEU A 115 -9.62 -21.48 -16.51
CA LEU A 115 -10.09 -20.66 -17.63
C LEU A 115 -9.04 -19.69 -18.23
N SER A 116 -7.75 -20.02 -18.13
CA SER A 116 -6.63 -19.18 -18.57
C SER A 116 -6.48 -17.87 -17.79
N GLU A 117 -7.08 -17.80 -16.60
CA GLU A 117 -6.89 -16.70 -15.67
C GLU A 117 -5.58 -16.87 -14.91
N TRP A 118 -5.05 -15.77 -14.40
CA TRP A 118 -3.82 -15.80 -13.63
C TRP A 118 -3.74 -14.60 -12.70
N SER A 119 -2.92 -14.73 -11.67
CA SER A 119 -2.61 -13.61 -10.77
C SER A 119 -1.16 -13.58 -10.38
N ILE A 120 -0.70 -12.40 -9.99
CA ILE A 120 0.55 -12.20 -9.26
C ILE A 120 0.18 -11.73 -7.87
N TYR A 121 0.69 -12.41 -6.87
CA TYR A 121 0.51 -12.06 -5.47
C TYR A 121 1.84 -11.62 -4.89
N TRP A 122 1.84 -10.53 -4.12
CA TRP A 122 2.95 -10.11 -3.27
C TRP A 122 2.43 -9.98 -1.84
N THR A 123 3.23 -10.37 -0.86
CA THR A 123 2.87 -10.29 0.55
C THR A 123 4.07 -9.92 1.41
N PHE A 124 3.79 -9.09 2.42
CA PHE A 124 4.76 -8.60 3.38
C PHE A 124 4.04 -8.44 4.72
N TYR A 125 4.35 -9.30 5.70
CA TYR A 125 3.57 -9.44 6.95
C TYR A 125 2.06 -9.56 6.67
N ASP A 126 1.25 -8.64 7.22
CA ASP A 126 -0.20 -8.59 7.06
C ASP A 126 -0.66 -7.83 5.80
N GLN A 127 0.29 -7.27 5.03
CA GLN A 127 0.02 -6.54 3.78
C GLN A 127 0.04 -7.48 2.58
N SER A 128 -0.72 -7.11 1.56
CA SER A 128 -0.75 -7.84 0.31
C SER A 128 -1.03 -6.96 -0.90
N LEU A 129 -0.54 -7.39 -2.06
CA LEU A 129 -0.91 -6.86 -3.37
C LEU A 129 -1.26 -8.05 -4.26
N GLU A 130 -2.40 -7.97 -4.92
CA GLU A 130 -2.84 -8.93 -5.93
C GLU A 130 -3.11 -8.20 -7.24
N TYR A 131 -2.45 -8.66 -8.30
CA TYR A 131 -2.75 -8.33 -9.68
C TYR A 131 -3.40 -9.54 -10.33
N TYR A 132 -4.72 -9.51 -10.50
CA TYR A 132 -5.50 -10.62 -11.06
C TYR A 132 -5.98 -10.27 -12.47
N VAL A 133 -5.75 -11.19 -13.40
CA VAL A 133 -6.17 -11.10 -14.79
C VAL A 133 -7.23 -12.18 -15.03
N GLY A 134 -8.46 -11.73 -15.19
CA GLY A 134 -9.60 -12.56 -15.51
C GLY A 134 -10.08 -12.34 -16.95
N ARG A 135 -11.07 -13.14 -17.37
CA ARG A 135 -11.70 -13.00 -18.69
C ARG A 135 -12.28 -11.60 -18.94
N TYR A 136 -12.83 -10.97 -17.91
CA TYR A 136 -13.61 -9.73 -18.03
C TYR A 136 -12.81 -8.45 -17.79
N GLY A 137 -11.56 -8.57 -17.34
CA GLY A 137 -10.86 -7.42 -16.80
C GLY A 137 -9.56 -7.76 -16.10
N VAL A 138 -8.89 -6.68 -15.72
CA VAL A 138 -7.76 -6.71 -14.81
C VAL A 138 -8.21 -6.09 -13.49
N PHE A 139 -7.86 -6.74 -12.39
CA PHE A 139 -8.31 -6.39 -11.04
C PHE A 139 -7.09 -6.27 -10.14
N TYR A 140 -7.07 -5.21 -9.35
CA TYR A 140 -6.01 -4.92 -8.39
C TYR A 140 -6.64 -4.92 -7.01
N THR A 141 -6.05 -5.65 -6.08
CA THR A 141 -6.44 -5.63 -4.67
C THR A 141 -5.20 -5.41 -3.83
N HIS A 142 -5.22 -4.43 -2.93
CA HIS A 142 -4.14 -4.19 -1.98
C HIS A 142 -4.72 -4.10 -0.58
N VAL A 143 -4.18 -4.87 0.36
CA VAL A 143 -4.45 -4.71 1.79
C VAL A 143 -3.27 -3.95 2.38
N ASP A 144 -3.54 -2.76 2.91
CA ASP A 144 -2.52 -1.90 3.51
C ASP A 144 -2.15 -2.32 4.93
N ARG A 145 -1.16 -1.66 5.54
CA ARG A 145 -0.68 -2.03 6.89
C ARG A 145 -1.73 -1.86 7.99
N PHE A 146 -2.80 -1.12 7.73
CA PHE A 146 -3.91 -0.92 8.66
C PHE A 146 -5.06 -1.91 8.42
N GLY A 147 -4.90 -2.81 7.43
CA GLY A 147 -5.89 -3.80 7.05
C GLY A 147 -7.00 -3.25 6.14
N TYR A 148 -6.86 -2.04 5.59
CA TYR A 148 -7.84 -1.53 4.63
C TYR A 148 -7.59 -2.10 3.24
N GLU A 149 -8.68 -2.52 2.61
CA GLU A 149 -8.65 -3.06 1.26
C GLU A 149 -8.89 -1.97 0.22
N HIS A 150 -7.94 -1.81 -0.70
CA HIS A 150 -7.99 -0.90 -1.83
C HIS A 150 -8.18 -1.70 -3.12
N LYS A 151 -9.17 -1.32 -3.92
CA LYS A 151 -9.54 -2.05 -5.14
C LYS A 151 -9.56 -1.14 -6.36
N LEU A 152 -9.09 -1.67 -7.48
CA LEU A 152 -9.23 -1.06 -8.80
C LEU A 152 -9.66 -2.14 -9.80
N GLU A 153 -10.66 -1.83 -10.62
CA GLU A 153 -11.16 -2.75 -11.65
C GLU A 153 -11.08 -2.09 -13.03
N LEU A 154 -10.39 -2.74 -13.96
CA LEU A 154 -10.28 -2.33 -15.35
C LEU A 154 -11.02 -3.34 -16.23
N LYS A 155 -12.33 -3.10 -16.37
CA LYS A 155 -13.22 -3.94 -17.17
C LYS A 155 -13.07 -3.64 -18.66
N GLU A 156 -13.23 -4.67 -19.49
CA GLU A 156 -13.37 -4.44 -20.93
C GLU A 156 -14.66 -3.68 -21.23
N LYS A 157 -14.59 -2.72 -22.16
CA LYS A 157 -15.81 -2.24 -22.82
C LYS A 157 -16.28 -3.39 -23.71
N GLN A 158 -17.37 -4.05 -23.32
CA GLN A 158 -18.09 -4.94 -24.22
C GLN A 158 -18.46 -4.14 -25.47
N LYS A 159 -17.89 -4.50 -26.63
CA LYS A 159 -18.47 -4.06 -27.89
C LYS A 159 -19.79 -4.82 -28.02
N ALA A 160 -20.89 -4.07 -27.88
CA ALA A 160 -22.24 -4.55 -28.17
C ALA A 160 -22.38 -4.93 -29.64
#